data_AF-A0A060BN62-F1
#
_entry.id   AF-A0A060BN62-F1
#
_cell.length_a   1.000
_cell.length_b   1.000
_cell.length_c   1.000
_cell.angle_alpha   90.00
_cell.angle_beta   90.00
_cell.angle_gamma   90.00
#
_symmetry.space_group_name_H-M   'P 1'
#
loop_
_entity.id
_entity.type
_entity.pdbx_description
1 polymer ?
#
loop_
_entity_poly.entity_id
_entity_poly.type
_entity_poly.pdbx_seq_one_letter_code
_entity_poly.pdbx_strand_id
1 'polypeptide(L)'
;DKLTHYTTMFGQGMAATPIQMASVYQTIANDGVRIAPRLVASCTDSEGNVTENPQAEPTRVISSETSTKLRAMLEPLFSEYTGKSAQISGYNL
;
A
#
# COMPACT_ATOMS: atom_id res chain seq x y z
N ASP A 1 -22.26 -11.81 10.95
CA ASP A 1 -22.51 -13.25 10.68
C ASP A 1 -21.18 -13.94 10.35
N LYS A 2 -21.05 -15.25 10.61
CA LYS A 2 -19.81 -16.01 10.39
C LYS A 2 -19.44 -16.09 8.91
N LEU A 3 -20.41 -16.20 8.01
CA LEU A 3 -20.13 -16.29 6.57
C LEU A 3 -19.49 -14.98 6.08
N THR A 4 -20.04 -13.83 6.46
CA THR A 4 -19.46 -12.52 6.13
C THR A 4 -18.03 -12.37 6.66
N HIS A 5 -17.76 -12.84 7.88
CA HIS A 5 -16.40 -12.76 8.45
C HIS A 5 -15.37 -13.56 7.66
N TYR A 6 -15.75 -14.76 7.19
CA TYR A 6 -14.83 -15.58 6.40
C TYR A 6 -14.65 -15.07 4.97
N THR A 7 -15.72 -14.62 4.31
CA THR A 7 -15.63 -14.15 2.91
C THR A 7 -14.81 -12.87 2.78
N THR A 8 -14.89 -11.96 3.74
CA THR A 8 -14.16 -10.69 3.71
C THR A 8 -12.64 -10.89 3.81
N MET A 9 -12.17 -11.93 4.51
CA MET A 9 -10.74 -12.27 4.59
C MET A 9 -10.13 -12.67 3.25
N PHE A 10 -10.96 -13.14 2.30
CA PHE A 10 -10.54 -13.44 0.92
C PHE A 10 -10.94 -12.32 -0.07
N GLY A 11 -11.32 -11.15 0.43
CA GLY A 11 -11.69 -9.98 -0.38
C GLY A 11 -13.11 -10.00 -0.97
N GLN A 12 -13.95 -10.97 -0.60
CA GLN A 12 -15.32 -11.09 -1.10
C GLN A 12 -16.32 -10.33 -0.21
N GLY A 13 -17.36 -9.75 -0.84
CA GLY A 13 -18.38 -8.99 -0.11
C GLY A 13 -17.93 -7.59 0.33
N MET A 14 -16.84 -7.09 -0.24
CA MET A 14 -16.30 -5.75 -0.01
C MET A 14 -15.95 -5.10 -1.35
N ALA A 15 -15.83 -3.78 -1.35
CA ALA A 15 -15.32 -3.02 -2.49
C ALA A 15 -14.19 -2.09 -2.03
N ALA A 16 -13.19 -1.91 -2.89
CA ALA A 16 -12.11 -0.96 -2.70
C ALA A 16 -11.74 -0.32 -4.04
N THR A 17 -11.37 0.95 -4.00
CA THR A 17 -10.82 1.66 -5.15
C THR A 17 -9.36 1.23 -5.37
N PRO A 18 -8.82 1.35 -6.60
CA PRO A 18 -7.41 1.06 -6.87
C PRO A 18 -6.44 1.86 -5.98
N ILE A 19 -6.76 3.12 -5.67
CA ILE A 19 -5.91 3.96 -4.81
C ILE A 19 -5.93 3.50 -3.34
N GLN A 20 -7.06 2.97 -2.86
CA GLN A 20 -7.12 2.35 -1.53
C GLN A 20 -6.26 1.09 -1.49
N MET A 21 -6.32 0.24 -2.53
CA MET A 21 -5.46 -0.95 -2.62
C MET A 21 -3.98 -0.60 -2.68
N ALA A 22 -3.60 0.42 -3.48
CA ALA A 22 -2.23 0.92 -3.51
C ALA A 22 -1.77 1.41 -2.14
N SER A 23 -2.63 2.10 -1.38
CA SER A 23 -2.32 2.56 -0.02
C SER A 23 -2.11 1.40 0.97
N VAL A 24 -2.80 0.27 0.80
CA VAL A 24 -2.55 -0.95 1.59
C VAL A 24 -1.14 -1.48 1.32
N TYR A 25 -0.74 -1.66 0.06
CA TYR A 25 0.61 -2.10 -0.27
C TYR A 25 1.69 -1.08 0.12
N GLN A 26 1.41 0.21 0.01
CA GLN A 26 2.30 1.28 0.52
C GLN A 26 2.56 1.11 2.01
N THR A 27 1.53 0.78 2.79
CA THR A 27 1.66 0.56 4.25
C THR A 27 2.62 -0.58 4.55
N ILE A 28 2.52 -1.69 3.81
CA ILE A 28 3.40 -2.86 3.95
C ILE A 28 4.83 -2.50 3.53
N ALA A 29 4.99 -1.78 2.41
CA ALA A 29 6.28 -1.33 1.92
C ALA A 29 6.98 -0.34 2.87
N ASN A 30 6.19 0.48 3.58
CA ASN A 30 6.67 1.52 4.50
C ASN A 30 6.69 1.05 5.96
N ASP A 31 7.19 -0.16 6.21
CA ASP A 31 7.39 -0.74 7.55
C ASP A 31 6.16 -0.65 8.48
N GLY A 32 4.97 -0.77 7.88
CA GLY A 32 3.69 -0.83 8.59
C GLY A 32 3.07 0.53 8.89
N VAL A 33 3.65 1.61 8.35
CA VAL A 33 3.15 2.98 8.52
C VAL A 33 2.45 3.44 7.26
N ARG A 34 1.14 3.65 7.37
CA ARG A 34 0.32 4.19 6.30
C ARG A 34 0.50 5.70 6.22
N ILE A 35 0.82 6.18 5.02
CA ILE A 35 0.78 7.60 4.67
C ILE A 35 -0.43 7.81 3.76
N ALA A 36 -1.28 8.79 4.07
CA ALA A 36 -2.45 9.05 3.23
C ALA A 36 -2.01 9.49 1.82
N PRO A 37 -2.58 8.90 0.74
CA PRO A 37 -2.18 9.22 -0.62
C PRO A 37 -2.50 10.68 -0.96
N ARG A 38 -1.62 11.31 -1.74
CA ARG A 38 -1.69 12.73 -2.13
C ARG A 38 -1.27 12.89 -3.59
N LEU A 39 -1.91 13.83 -4.27
CA LEU A 39 -1.62 14.16 -5.67
C LEU A 39 -1.02 15.56 -5.85
N VAL A 40 -1.39 16.51 -4.98
CA VAL A 40 -0.89 17.89 -5.04
C VAL A 40 0.29 18.03 -4.08
N ALA A 41 1.47 18.38 -4.58
CA ALA A 41 2.67 18.60 -3.78
C ALA A 41 2.71 20.01 -3.18
N SER A 42 2.40 21.02 -3.99
CA SER A 42 2.36 22.42 -3.60
C SER A 42 1.45 23.21 -4.55
N CYS A 43 1.14 24.45 -4.16
CA CYS A 43 0.46 25.43 -4.98
C CYS A 43 1.37 26.65 -5.15
N THR A 44 1.49 27.17 -6.37
CA THR A 44 2.20 28.42 -6.65
C THR A 44 1.19 29.47 -7.11
N ASP A 45 1.19 30.65 -6.49
CA ASP A 45 0.31 31.75 -6.86
C ASP A 45 0.86 32.59 -8.04
N SER A 46 0.10 33.62 -8.46
CA SER A 46 0.50 34.52 -9.55
C SER A 46 1.70 35.42 -9.22
N GLU A 47 2.05 35.56 -7.95
CA GLU A 47 3.18 36.36 -7.48
C GLU A 47 4.45 35.49 -7.33
N GLY A 48 4.32 34.18 -7.49
CA GLY A 48 5.41 33.20 -7.38
C GLY A 48 5.59 32.62 -5.98
N ASN A 49 4.70 32.91 -5.03
CA ASN A 49 4.77 32.33 -3.70
C ASN A 49 4.35 30.86 -3.73
N VAL A 50 5.16 29.99 -3.12
CA VAL A 50 4.91 28.55 -3.04
C VAL A 50 4.33 28.20 -1.68
N THR A 51 3.17 27.56 -1.68
CA THR A 51 2.54 26.97 -0.49
C THR A 51 2.64 25.45 -0.58
N GLU A 52 3.38 24.82 0.33
CA GLU A 52 3.47 23.36 0.40
C GLU A 52 2.17 22.73 0.90
N ASN A 53 1.87 21.51 0.44
CA ASN A 53 0.76 20.73 0.95
C ASN A 53 1.20 19.93 2.19
N PRO A 54 0.76 20.30 3.41
CA PRO A 54 1.28 19.74 4.66
C PRO A 54 0.94 18.26 4.78
N GLN A 55 1.93 17.38 5.00
CA GLN A 55 1.75 15.92 5.04
C GLN A 55 0.67 15.47 6.04
N ALA A 56 -0.04 14.39 5.74
CA ALA A 56 -1.07 13.86 6.63
C ALA A 56 -0.38 13.08 7.74
N GLU A 57 -0.95 13.13 8.94
CA GLU A 57 -0.40 12.40 10.07
C GLU A 57 -0.27 10.90 9.74
N PRO A 58 0.94 10.33 9.87
CA PRO A 58 1.18 8.93 9.57
C PRO A 58 0.45 8.03 10.57
N THR A 59 -0.05 6.89 10.11
CA THR A 59 -0.75 5.92 10.97
C THR A 59 0.00 4.58 11.00
N ARG A 60 0.44 4.14 12.18
CA ARG A 60 0.93 2.76 12.37
C ARG A 60 -0.25 1.79 12.27
N VAL A 61 -0.23 0.90 11.27
CA VAL A 61 -1.27 -0.13 11.06
C VAL A 61 -0.79 -1.49 11.58
N ILE A 62 0.47 -1.82 11.28
CA ILE A 62 1.15 -3.05 11.74
C ILE A 62 2.58 -2.73 12.17
N SER A 63 3.24 -3.64 12.88
CA SER A 63 4.65 -3.46 13.25
C SER A 63 5.56 -3.56 12.01
N SER A 64 6.76 -3.00 12.13
CA SER A 64 7.80 -3.16 11.11
C SER A 64 8.16 -4.64 10.92
N GLU A 65 8.26 -5.41 12.01
CA GLU A 65 8.52 -6.85 11.96
C GLU A 65 7.43 -7.60 11.16
N THR A 66 6.15 -7.32 11.42
CA THR A 66 5.05 -7.93 10.65
C THR A 66 5.12 -7.54 9.19
N SER A 67 5.47 -6.29 8.87
CA SER A 67 5.61 -5.82 7.49
C SER A 67 6.74 -6.51 6.74
N THR A 68 7.88 -6.73 7.41
CA THR A 68 9.01 -7.50 6.86
C THR A 68 8.63 -8.95 6.61
N LYS A 69 7.93 -9.60 7.56
CA LYS A 69 7.43 -10.97 7.35
C LYS A 69 6.44 -11.04 6.18
N LEU A 70 5.52 -10.09 6.07
CA LEU A 70 4.56 -10.06 4.97
C LEU A 70 5.23 -9.88 3.60
N ARG A 71 6.24 -9.00 3.49
CA ARG A 71 7.02 -8.86 2.24
C ARG A 71 7.70 -10.18 1.86
N ALA A 72 8.37 -10.83 2.81
CA ALA A 72 9.01 -12.12 2.56
C ALA A 72 8.03 -13.24 2.17
N MET A 73 6.80 -13.20 2.69
CA MET A 73 5.74 -14.14 2.30
C MET A 73 5.19 -13.87 0.90
N LEU A 74 5.24 -12.62 0.43
CA LEU A 74 4.75 -12.23 -0.90
C LEU A 74 5.78 -12.45 -2.00
N GLU A 75 7.08 -12.34 -1.72
CA GLU A 75 8.16 -12.46 -2.72
C GLU A 75 8.07 -13.76 -3.58
N PRO A 76 7.82 -14.96 -3.03
CA PRO A 76 7.68 -16.18 -3.83
C PRO A 76 6.51 -16.13 -4.84
N LEU A 77 5.53 -15.24 -4.65
CA LEU A 77 4.38 -15.09 -5.57
C LEU A 77 4.84 -14.85 -7.01
N PHE A 78 5.93 -14.10 -7.17
CA PHE A 78 6.44 -13.66 -8.46
C PHE A 78 7.40 -14.68 -9.10
N SER A 79 8.00 -15.58 -8.34
CA SER A 79 8.91 -16.62 -8.86
C SER A 79 8.24 -17.98 -9.00
N GLU A 80 7.35 -18.35 -8.08
CA GLU A 80 6.85 -19.72 -7.93
C GLU A 80 5.36 -19.87 -8.24
N TYR A 81 4.56 -18.82 -8.04
CA TYR A 81 3.09 -18.91 -8.08
C TYR A 81 2.46 -18.10 -9.22
N THR A 82 1.33 -17.44 -8.98
CA THR A 82 0.48 -16.83 -10.01
C THR A 82 0.99 -15.48 -10.52
N GLY A 83 2.00 -14.89 -9.87
CA GLY A 83 2.54 -13.57 -10.19
C GLY A 83 3.68 -13.56 -11.22
N LYS A 84 4.02 -14.71 -11.82
CA LYS A 84 5.22 -14.87 -12.69
C LYS A 84 5.36 -13.86 -13.82
N SER A 85 4.24 -13.40 -14.39
CA SER A 85 4.26 -12.40 -15.47
C SER A 85 4.77 -11.02 -15.03
N ALA A 86 4.77 -10.73 -13.73
CA ALA A 86 5.27 -9.47 -13.19
C ALA A 86 6.75 -9.54 -12.75
N GLN A 87 7.39 -10.71 -12.87
CA GLN A 87 8.79 -10.89 -12.45
C GLN A 87 9.75 -10.03 -13.28
N ILE A 88 10.71 -9.39 -12.60
CA ILE A 88 11.80 -8.63 -13.22
C ILE A 88 13.12 -9.27 -12.80
N SER A 89 13.90 -9.75 -13.77
CA SER A 89 15.19 -10.39 -13.51
C SER A 89 16.13 -9.44 -12.78
N GLY A 90 16.73 -9.90 -11.67
CA GLY A 90 17.66 -9.13 -10.86
C GLY A 90 17.01 -8.25 -9.78
N TYR A 91 15.69 -8.29 -9.62
CA TYR A 91 14.97 -7.54 -8.58
C TYR A 91 14.14 -8.47 -7.70
N ASN A 92 14.07 -8.14 -6.40
CA ASN A 92 13.14 -8.74 -5.47
C ASN A 92 11.85 -7.90 -5.50
N LEU A 93 10.74 -8.56 -5.88
CA LEU A 93 9.42 -7.94 -6.00
C LEU A 93 8.54 -8.32 -4.82
#